data_AF-A0A939FHQ1-F1
#
_entry.id   AF-A0A939FHQ1-F1
#
_cell.length_a   1.000
_cell.length_b   1.000
_cell.length_c   1.000
_cell.angle_alpha   90.00
_cell.angle_beta   90.00
_cell.angle_gamma   90.00
#
_symmetry.space_group_name_H-M   'P 1'
#
loop_
_entity.id
_entity.type
_entity.pdbx_description
1 polymer ?
#
loop_
_entity_poly.entity_id
_entity_poly.type
_entity_poly.pdbx_seq_one_letter_code
_entity_poly.pdbx_strand_id
1 'polypeptide(L)'
;MSDFDAIDSLLAAVGPEAELPSPQVRQELRERARLSKAQVARALGVSPSTVTGWEGGRDPVGETRTKYAYLLDGLAAKFAADTAQLTPPAAEPAVAQAPVAAGTPPASPAPKVAGEGDEVEVLAVPEACVLCGHPAGTRVAGFAQHLDPADCQATAAAPDKPAAPPVQSGTAPAGKPATTARTPRTPRPSERSQEPARRAFQEPSGPVDLIGQAVQGALAEHQGDVDAATAALLKRAIPDAMRLLDECRKGARYDVIAHPWIPDILRKQSAKGTDQIWEARPKWTRLHLPAGRHEVTALDINGAYLSALKTHLPLGQLEHSTGLAHDRRRAGVHLITPPPWEHEAVLPNPIGQRDEPGPLWVTEPTLRLLLRLSGPKYGLCEPPLVHESYTSGATENLLEKFRIALKDARDTAIAAGDTVTLEYVKAMYSKFVSTMGESNYNRELYRPDWMHIIRSQAFANLWLKALKAHDEGLMVVRAMGTDELHVIGDWRRVFPEGRGVSEVKVKDTYTATTDTDTDTDADTGAGMVVGEEHQ
;
A
#
# COMPACT_ATOMS: atom_id res chain seq x y z
N MET A 1 -8.31 22.58 46.55
CA MET A 1 -8.18 23.85 45.83
C MET A 1 -8.38 24.93 46.87
N SER A 2 -7.31 25.66 47.18
CA SER A 2 -7.35 26.69 48.22
C SER A 2 -8.00 27.96 47.66
N ASP A 3 -8.57 28.81 48.53
CA ASP A 3 -9.16 30.08 48.13
C ASP A 3 -8.15 31.00 47.40
N PHE A 4 -6.84 30.77 47.62
CA PHE A 4 -5.76 31.45 46.90
C PHE A 4 -5.64 31.02 45.44
N ASP A 5 -5.92 29.75 45.09
CA ASP A 5 -5.91 29.29 43.69
C ASP A 5 -7.00 29.98 42.86
N ALA A 6 -8.15 30.26 43.49
CA ALA A 6 -9.25 30.98 42.86
C ALA A 6 -8.93 32.47 42.66
N ILE A 7 -8.24 33.09 43.63
CA ILE A 7 -7.78 34.48 43.55
C ILE A 7 -6.67 34.63 42.50
N ASP A 8 -5.71 33.70 42.45
CA ASP A 8 -4.63 33.68 41.46
C ASP A 8 -5.17 33.47 40.04
N SER A 9 -6.19 32.64 39.87
CA SER A 9 -6.91 32.48 38.60
C SER A 9 -7.62 33.77 38.17
N LEU A 10 -8.14 34.54 39.12
CA LEU A 10 -8.81 35.82 38.87
C LEU A 10 -7.80 36.92 38.53
N LEU A 11 -6.64 36.95 39.18
CA LEU A 11 -5.55 37.90 38.88
C LEU A 11 -4.88 37.60 37.53
N ALA A 12 -4.69 36.33 37.18
CA ALA A 12 -4.19 35.93 35.86
C ALA A 12 -5.13 36.32 34.71
N ALA A 13 -6.44 36.46 34.99
CA ALA A 13 -7.44 36.92 34.02
C ALA A 13 -7.44 38.46 33.82
N VAL A 14 -6.72 39.24 34.63
CA VAL A 14 -6.68 40.72 34.59
C VAL A 14 -5.41 41.24 33.87
N GLY A 15 -4.78 40.42 33.03
CA GLY A 15 -3.73 40.88 32.11
C GLY A 15 -4.31 41.53 30.84
N PRO A 16 -3.59 42.46 30.18
CA PRO A 16 -4.03 43.02 28.90
C PRO A 16 -4.14 41.90 27.86
N GLU A 17 -5.35 41.69 27.33
CA GLU A 17 -5.58 40.72 26.27
C GLU A 17 -4.86 41.15 24.99
N ALA A 18 -4.19 40.21 24.33
CA ALA A 18 -3.55 40.48 23.04
C ALA A 18 -4.61 40.97 22.03
N GLU A 19 -4.35 42.13 21.42
CA GLU A 19 -5.22 42.68 20.38
C GLU A 19 -5.20 41.76 19.17
N LEU A 20 -6.39 41.48 18.62
CA LEU A 20 -6.52 40.66 17.42
C LEU A 20 -7.01 41.52 16.27
N PRO A 21 -6.47 41.33 15.05
CA PRO A 21 -6.98 42.01 13.86
C PRO A 21 -8.41 41.56 13.55
N SER A 22 -9.10 42.25 12.63
CA SER A 22 -10.48 41.92 12.26
C SER A 22 -10.59 40.48 11.68
N PRO A 23 -11.74 39.80 11.81
CA PRO A 23 -11.89 38.41 11.34
C PRO A 23 -11.54 38.20 9.86
N GLN A 24 -11.83 39.19 9.01
CA GLN A 24 -11.46 39.19 7.59
C GLN A 24 -9.94 39.20 7.41
N VAL A 25 -9.22 40.05 8.15
CA VAL A 25 -7.75 40.10 8.12
C VAL A 25 -7.14 38.80 8.64
N ARG A 26 -7.74 38.16 9.65
CA ARG A 26 -7.30 36.84 10.13
C ARG A 26 -7.36 35.78 9.02
N GLN A 27 -8.49 35.74 8.30
CA GLN A 27 -8.69 34.83 7.17
C GLN A 27 -7.70 35.12 6.04
N GLU A 28 -7.55 36.39 5.65
CA GLU A 28 -6.65 36.82 4.58
C GLU A 28 -5.20 36.47 4.88
N LEU A 29 -4.72 36.73 6.10
CA LEU A 29 -3.35 36.38 6.51
C LEU A 29 -3.12 34.86 6.42
N ARG A 30 -4.09 34.06 6.86
CA ARG A 30 -4.02 32.60 6.78
C ARG A 30 -3.99 32.12 5.31
N GLU A 31 -4.87 32.64 4.48
CA GLU A 31 -4.99 32.23 3.07
C GLU A 31 -3.79 32.68 2.24
N ARG A 32 -3.29 33.89 2.47
CA ARG A 32 -2.04 34.38 1.86
C ARG A 32 -0.84 33.54 2.26
N ALA A 33 -0.84 33.00 3.49
CA ALA A 33 0.15 32.04 3.96
C ALA A 33 -0.06 30.61 3.44
N ARG A 34 -1.13 30.35 2.68
CA ARG A 34 -1.56 29.02 2.22
C ARG A 34 -1.73 28.01 3.36
N LEU A 35 -2.10 28.50 4.54
CA LEU A 35 -2.38 27.68 5.71
C LEU A 35 -3.86 27.26 5.69
N SER A 36 -4.12 25.98 5.88
CA SER A 36 -5.48 25.48 6.12
C SER A 36 -5.90 25.78 7.56
N LYS A 37 -7.22 25.92 7.79
CA LYS A 37 -7.78 26.05 9.14
C LYS A 37 -7.36 24.89 10.05
N ALA A 38 -7.18 23.70 9.49
CA ALA A 38 -6.73 22.51 10.22
C ALA A 38 -5.25 22.60 10.68
N GLN A 39 -4.37 23.17 9.86
CA GLN A 39 -2.97 23.40 10.25
C GLN A 39 -2.87 24.43 11.38
N VAL A 40 -3.61 25.53 11.28
CA VAL A 40 -3.70 26.55 12.34
C VAL A 40 -4.26 25.93 13.63
N ALA A 41 -5.34 25.16 13.53
CA ALA A 41 -5.97 24.49 14.67
C ALA A 41 -5.00 23.52 15.37
N ARG A 42 -4.26 22.71 14.62
CA ARG A 42 -3.25 21.78 15.16
C ARG A 42 -2.12 22.50 15.88
N ALA A 43 -1.61 23.60 15.31
CA ALA A 43 -0.55 24.39 15.93
C ALA A 43 -0.98 25.05 17.24
N LEU A 44 -2.27 25.37 17.37
CA LEU A 44 -2.84 26.05 18.53
C LEU A 44 -3.50 25.10 19.53
N GLY A 45 -3.55 23.79 19.24
CA GLY A 45 -4.17 22.78 20.10
C GLY A 45 -5.71 22.86 20.16
N VAL A 46 -6.36 23.38 19.11
CA VAL A 46 -7.83 23.55 19.03
C VAL A 46 -8.42 22.78 17.84
N SER A 47 -9.75 22.78 17.70
CA SER A 47 -10.44 22.18 16.54
C SER A 47 -10.50 23.13 15.33
N PRO A 48 -10.57 22.62 14.08
CA PRO A 48 -10.75 23.47 12.88
C PRO A 48 -12.07 24.27 12.87
N SER A 49 -13.11 23.75 13.54
CA SER A 49 -14.37 24.46 13.75
C SER A 49 -14.20 25.67 14.67
N THR A 50 -13.30 25.60 15.65
CA THR A 50 -12.96 26.71 16.54
C THR A 50 -12.26 27.83 15.76
N VAL A 51 -11.31 27.50 14.89
CA VAL A 51 -10.66 28.48 13.98
C VAL A 51 -11.67 29.09 12.99
N THR A 52 -12.60 28.28 12.48
CA THR A 52 -13.72 28.79 11.66
C THR A 52 -14.59 29.78 12.43
N GLY A 53 -14.86 29.51 13.71
CA GLY A 53 -15.54 30.46 14.59
C GLY A 53 -14.75 31.76 14.77
N TRP A 54 -13.42 31.67 14.88
CA TRP A 54 -12.56 32.84 15.06
C TRP A 54 -12.47 33.77 13.85
N GLU A 55 -12.45 33.18 12.66
CA GLU A 55 -12.51 33.90 11.39
C GLU A 55 -13.94 34.37 11.05
N GLY A 56 -14.95 33.81 11.72
CA GLY A 56 -16.36 34.20 11.61
C GLY A 56 -16.82 35.26 12.61
N GLY A 57 -15.93 35.77 13.47
CA GLY A 57 -16.23 36.87 14.42
C GLY A 57 -16.34 36.49 15.89
N ARG A 58 -16.16 35.21 16.26
CA ARG A 58 -15.94 34.83 17.67
C ARG A 58 -14.50 35.13 18.06
N ASP A 59 -14.25 35.55 19.29
CA ASP A 59 -12.88 35.79 19.74
C ASP A 59 -12.36 34.65 20.65
N PRO A 60 -11.09 34.22 20.52
CA PRO A 60 -10.46 33.34 21.48
C PRO A 60 -10.22 34.05 22.81
N VAL A 61 -10.03 33.25 23.87
CA VAL A 61 -9.77 33.73 25.24
C VAL A 61 -8.51 33.09 25.81
N GLY A 62 -7.91 33.75 26.81
CA GLY A 62 -6.76 33.23 27.56
C GLY A 62 -5.56 32.86 26.69
N GLU A 63 -4.89 31.75 27.03
CA GLU A 63 -3.65 31.32 26.38
C GLU A 63 -3.80 31.08 24.86
N THR A 64 -4.99 30.62 24.43
CA THR A 64 -5.27 30.40 22.99
C THR A 64 -5.33 31.72 22.22
N ARG A 65 -5.79 32.81 22.85
CA ARG A 65 -5.79 34.16 22.25
C ARG A 65 -4.36 34.63 22.00
N THR A 66 -3.48 34.47 22.99
CA THR A 66 -2.08 34.89 22.89
C THR A 66 -1.34 34.13 21.79
N LYS A 67 -1.50 32.80 21.72
CA LYS A 67 -0.87 31.97 20.67
C LYS A 67 -1.38 32.31 19.27
N TYR A 68 -2.68 32.60 19.15
CA TYR A 68 -3.27 32.97 17.87
C TYR A 68 -2.84 34.37 17.42
N ALA A 69 -2.79 35.35 18.33
CA ALA A 69 -2.24 36.68 18.06
C ALA A 69 -0.79 36.60 17.57
N TYR A 70 0.06 35.85 18.27
CA TYR A 70 1.47 35.64 17.90
C TYR A 70 1.63 35.06 16.48
N LEU A 71 0.79 34.09 16.11
CA LEU A 71 0.79 33.54 14.75
C LEU A 71 0.43 34.60 13.71
N LEU A 72 -0.63 35.38 13.95
CA LEU A 72 -1.11 36.41 13.03
C LEU A 72 -0.11 37.55 12.86
N ASP A 73 0.51 38.00 13.96
CA ASP A 73 1.56 39.03 13.93
C ASP A 73 2.78 38.55 13.15
N GLY A 74 3.19 37.29 13.35
CA GLY A 74 4.29 36.68 12.60
C GLY A 74 4.01 36.58 11.10
N LEU A 75 2.76 36.29 10.71
CA LEU A 75 2.35 36.28 9.30
C LEU A 75 2.32 37.69 8.71
N ALA A 76 1.75 38.66 9.43
CA ALA A 76 1.70 40.05 9.00
C ALA A 76 3.10 40.64 8.82
N ALA A 77 4.02 40.39 9.75
CA ALA A 77 5.41 40.84 9.67
C ALA A 77 6.14 40.25 8.46
N LYS A 78 5.93 38.96 8.17
CA LYS A 78 6.51 38.32 6.97
C LYS A 78 6.01 38.95 5.67
N PHE A 79 4.71 39.18 5.56
CA PHE A 79 4.15 39.81 4.36
C PHE A 79 4.51 41.29 4.21
N ALA A 80 4.68 42.00 5.32
CA ALA A 80 5.20 43.37 5.31
C ALA A 80 6.66 43.42 4.84
N ALA A 81 7.51 42.49 5.30
CA ALA A 81 8.91 42.39 4.87
C ALA A 81 9.03 42.03 3.37
N ASP A 82 8.23 41.08 2.88
CA ASP A 82 8.20 40.72 1.45
C ASP A 82 7.74 41.89 0.56
N THR A 83 6.81 42.73 1.05
CA THR A 83 6.33 43.91 0.31
C THR A 83 7.37 45.04 0.29
N ALA A 84 8.12 45.22 1.39
CA ALA A 84 9.20 46.21 1.46
C ALA A 84 10.41 45.84 0.59
N GLN A 85 10.70 44.55 0.40
CA GLN A 85 11.78 44.07 -0.48
C GLN A 85 11.47 44.21 -1.98
N LEU A 86 10.19 44.39 -2.35
CA LEU A 86 9.73 44.52 -3.74
C LEU A 86 9.50 45.98 -4.19
N THR A 87 9.88 46.98 -3.39
CA THR A 87 9.69 48.40 -3.70
C THR A 87 11.01 49.11 -4.03
N PRO A 88 11.33 49.41 -5.30
CA PRO A 88 12.40 50.35 -5.67
C PRO A 88 12.01 51.81 -5.35
N PRO A 89 12.95 52.72 -5.02
CA PRO A 89 12.61 54.11 -4.76
C PRO A 89 12.18 54.83 -6.06
N ALA A 90 11.11 55.60 -5.92
CA ALA A 90 10.43 56.33 -7.01
C ALA A 90 11.26 57.51 -7.57
N ALA A 91 11.19 57.69 -8.89
CA ALA A 91 11.20 58.99 -9.56
C ALA A 91 10.55 58.87 -10.97
N GLU A 92 9.51 59.68 -11.18
CA GLU A 92 8.76 59.98 -12.42
C GLU A 92 9.47 61.10 -13.24
N PRO A 93 8.97 61.62 -14.41
CA PRO A 93 7.88 61.16 -15.31
C PRO A 93 8.13 61.31 -16.86
N ALA A 94 7.11 60.89 -17.64
CA ALA A 94 6.71 61.27 -19.03
C ALA A 94 7.50 60.64 -20.21
N VAL A 95 6.94 60.24 -21.38
CA VAL A 95 5.92 60.86 -22.25
C VAL A 95 5.17 59.80 -23.11
N ALA A 96 3.96 60.17 -23.54
CA ALA A 96 2.91 59.56 -24.37
C ALA A 96 3.26 58.83 -25.70
N GLN A 97 2.39 57.91 -26.14
CA GLN A 97 1.36 58.09 -27.21
C GLN A 97 0.63 56.78 -27.62
N ALA A 98 -0.66 56.90 -27.96
CA ALA A 98 -1.55 55.97 -28.70
C ALA A 98 -2.17 56.78 -29.88
N PRO A 99 -3.12 56.32 -30.77
CA PRO A 99 -3.90 55.06 -30.80
C PRO A 99 -4.32 54.47 -32.21
N VAL A 100 -5.06 53.32 -32.19
CA VAL A 100 -6.14 52.76 -33.10
C VAL A 100 -5.89 52.51 -34.63
N ALA A 101 -6.52 51.57 -35.37
CA ALA A 101 -7.75 50.76 -35.23
C ALA A 101 -7.85 49.55 -36.24
N ALA A 102 -8.71 48.58 -35.89
CA ALA A 102 -9.73 47.86 -36.69
C ALA A 102 -9.42 46.65 -37.64
N GLY A 103 -10.10 45.52 -37.36
CA GLY A 103 -10.50 44.47 -38.32
C GLY A 103 -10.95 43.14 -37.68
N THR A 104 -12.25 42.79 -37.78
CA THR A 104 -12.93 41.55 -37.29
C THR A 104 -14.09 41.22 -38.26
N PRO A 105 -14.69 40.01 -38.39
CA PRO A 105 -14.28 38.58 -38.37
C PRO A 105 -14.67 37.83 -39.70
N PRO A 106 -14.68 36.47 -39.83
CA PRO A 106 -15.86 35.69 -39.39
C PRO A 106 -15.64 34.21 -38.91
N ALA A 107 -16.63 33.76 -38.11
CA ALA A 107 -17.34 32.46 -38.05
C ALA A 107 -16.65 31.11 -37.73
N SER A 108 -17.22 30.44 -36.71
CA SER A 108 -17.09 29.00 -36.38
C SER A 108 -17.62 28.05 -37.47
N PRO A 109 -17.23 26.77 -37.38
CA PRO A 109 -18.24 25.75 -37.10
C PRO A 109 -17.86 24.82 -35.93
N ALA A 110 -18.86 24.37 -35.17
CA ALA A 110 -18.80 23.20 -34.29
C ALA A 110 -19.54 22.03 -34.98
N PRO A 111 -19.61 20.81 -34.41
CA PRO A 111 -18.62 20.01 -33.68
C PRO A 111 -18.37 18.65 -34.38
N LYS A 112 -17.24 17.98 -34.14
CA LYS A 112 -17.10 16.54 -34.44
C LYS A 112 -16.30 15.81 -33.36
N VAL A 113 -17.05 14.97 -32.65
CA VAL A 113 -16.72 13.62 -32.16
C VAL A 113 -15.55 13.49 -31.19
N ALA A 114 -15.91 13.14 -29.95
CA ALA A 114 -15.06 12.57 -28.93
C ALA A 114 -14.26 11.37 -29.46
N GLY A 115 -12.97 11.37 -29.16
CA GLY A 115 -12.07 10.22 -29.31
C GLY A 115 -11.03 10.29 -28.20
N GLU A 116 -10.92 9.19 -27.48
CA GLU A 116 -10.02 8.94 -26.35
C GLU A 116 -8.54 9.20 -26.68
N GLY A 117 -7.72 9.48 -25.64
CA GLY A 117 -6.27 9.33 -25.78
C GLY A 117 -5.45 10.08 -24.74
N ASP A 118 -4.97 9.33 -23.76
CA ASP A 118 -3.71 9.47 -23.01
C ASP A 118 -2.78 10.61 -23.48
N GLU A 119 -2.44 11.56 -22.61
CA GLU A 119 -1.50 12.65 -22.93
C GLU A 119 -0.05 12.12 -22.94
N VAL A 120 0.24 11.32 -23.97
CA VAL A 120 1.56 10.85 -24.36
C VAL A 120 1.97 11.68 -25.58
N GLU A 121 2.88 12.61 -25.36
CA GLU A 121 3.44 13.45 -26.42
C GLU A 121 4.69 12.77 -26.99
N VAL A 122 4.70 12.47 -28.29
CA VAL A 122 5.91 11.96 -28.97
C VAL A 122 6.81 13.15 -29.29
N LEU A 123 8.03 13.14 -28.75
CA LEU A 123 9.01 14.20 -28.92
C LEU A 123 9.73 14.08 -30.27
N ALA A 124 9.73 15.16 -31.05
CA ALA A 124 10.47 15.24 -32.31
C ALA A 124 11.99 15.17 -32.10
N VAL A 125 12.47 15.57 -30.92
CA VAL A 125 13.87 15.45 -30.49
C VAL A 125 13.89 14.71 -29.15
N PRO A 126 14.57 13.56 -29.05
CA PRO A 126 14.66 12.82 -27.79
C PRO A 126 15.28 13.66 -26.67
N GLU A 127 14.62 13.70 -25.51
CA GLU A 127 15.08 14.38 -24.29
C GLU A 127 15.53 13.38 -23.23
N ALA A 128 16.34 13.81 -22.26
CA ALA A 128 16.85 12.90 -21.23
C ALA A 128 15.69 12.34 -20.37
N CYS A 129 15.57 11.02 -20.35
CA CYS A 129 14.59 10.28 -19.57
C CYS A 129 14.77 10.60 -18.09
N VAL A 130 13.69 10.94 -17.39
CA VAL A 130 13.74 11.27 -15.96
C VAL A 130 14.04 10.07 -15.05
N LEU A 131 14.02 8.84 -15.58
CA LEU A 131 14.29 7.61 -14.84
C LEU A 131 15.74 7.12 -14.99
N CYS A 132 16.33 7.21 -16.20
CA CYS A 132 17.69 6.69 -16.48
C CYS A 132 18.64 7.72 -17.12
N GLY A 133 18.17 8.93 -17.44
CA GLY A 133 18.94 9.99 -18.08
C GLY A 133 19.22 9.79 -19.57
N HIS A 134 18.73 8.71 -20.19
CA HIS A 134 18.97 8.39 -21.60
C HIS A 134 17.91 9.00 -22.52
N PRO A 135 18.19 9.23 -23.81
CA PRO A 135 17.25 9.92 -24.70
C PRO A 135 15.93 9.14 -24.88
N ALA A 136 14.82 9.72 -24.40
CA ALA A 136 13.48 9.21 -24.57
C ALA A 136 12.73 10.05 -25.62
N GLY A 137 12.08 9.37 -26.57
CA GLY A 137 11.27 10.00 -27.62
C GLY A 137 9.83 10.29 -27.22
N THR A 138 9.47 10.14 -25.94
CA THR A 138 8.10 10.29 -25.45
C THR A 138 8.08 11.07 -24.15
N ARG A 139 7.05 11.91 -23.98
CA ARG A 139 6.79 12.71 -22.79
C ARG A 139 5.42 12.37 -22.24
N VAL A 140 5.37 12.11 -20.93
CA VAL A 140 4.15 11.77 -20.22
C VAL A 140 4.02 12.72 -19.04
N ALA A 141 2.90 13.43 -18.96
CA ALA A 141 2.64 14.44 -17.93
C ALA A 141 3.79 15.46 -17.75
N GLY A 142 4.39 15.92 -18.86
CA GLY A 142 5.44 16.93 -18.86
C GLY A 142 6.88 16.41 -18.71
N PHE A 143 7.08 15.10 -18.50
CA PHE A 143 8.43 14.52 -18.30
C PHE A 143 8.80 13.54 -19.41
N ALA A 144 9.99 13.69 -19.99
CA ALA A 144 10.52 12.75 -20.96
C ALA A 144 10.81 11.39 -20.30
N GLN A 145 10.21 10.31 -20.81
CA GLN A 145 10.42 8.95 -20.30
C GLN A 145 10.01 7.89 -21.33
N HIS A 146 10.54 6.67 -21.17
CA HIS A 146 10.08 5.52 -21.95
C HIS A 146 8.69 5.07 -21.50
N LEU A 147 7.91 4.49 -22.43
CA LEU A 147 6.60 3.92 -22.14
C LEU A 147 6.70 2.54 -21.48
N ASP A 148 7.77 1.79 -21.77
CA ASP A 148 8.07 0.52 -21.13
C ASP A 148 9.26 0.67 -20.14
N PRO A 149 9.12 0.22 -18.88
CA PRO A 149 10.23 0.15 -17.93
C PRO A 149 11.44 -0.66 -18.41
N ALA A 150 11.25 -1.64 -19.29
CA ALA A 150 12.35 -2.43 -19.87
C ALA A 150 13.29 -1.60 -20.74
N ASP A 151 12.79 -0.53 -21.36
CA ASP A 151 13.61 0.38 -22.18
C ASP A 151 14.54 1.24 -21.32
N CYS A 152 14.20 1.46 -20.05
CA CYS A 152 15.13 2.05 -19.08
C CYS A 152 16.26 1.08 -18.66
N GLN A 153 16.11 -0.23 -18.90
CA GLN A 153 17.09 -1.26 -18.56
C GLN A 153 17.94 -1.70 -19.77
N ALA A 154 17.45 -1.50 -20.99
CA ALA A 154 18.04 -2.04 -22.22
C ALA A 154 19.32 -1.35 -22.72
N THR A 155 19.94 -0.43 -21.97
CA THR A 155 21.20 0.22 -22.39
C THR A 155 22.36 0.05 -21.40
N ALA A 156 22.38 -1.03 -20.63
CA ALA A 156 23.65 -1.61 -20.19
C ALA A 156 24.26 -2.40 -21.36
N ALA A 157 24.80 -1.68 -22.35
CA ALA A 157 25.60 -2.29 -23.41
C ALA A 157 26.77 -3.07 -22.77
N ALA A 158 26.84 -4.35 -23.09
CA ALA A 158 27.95 -5.22 -22.77
C ALA A 158 29.28 -4.59 -23.24
N PRO A 159 30.40 -4.78 -22.53
CA PRO A 159 31.69 -4.31 -23.01
C PRO A 159 32.02 -4.99 -24.35
N ASP A 160 32.22 -4.17 -25.37
CA ASP A 160 32.66 -4.53 -26.71
C ASP A 160 33.86 -5.49 -26.64
N LYS A 161 33.64 -6.70 -27.13
CA LYS A 161 34.69 -7.67 -27.42
C LYS A 161 35.15 -7.43 -28.85
N PRO A 162 36.42 -7.11 -29.14
CA PRO A 162 36.86 -6.83 -30.50
C PRO A 162 36.76 -8.10 -31.36
N ALA A 163 36.06 -7.99 -32.48
CA ALA A 163 36.03 -9.01 -33.52
C ALA A 163 37.34 -9.01 -34.32
N ALA A 164 37.93 -10.19 -34.49
CA ALA A 164 39.02 -10.45 -35.45
C ALA A 164 38.52 -11.44 -36.52
N PRO A 165 39.02 -11.35 -37.77
CA PRO A 165 38.36 -11.90 -38.96
C PRO A 165 38.64 -13.40 -39.18
N PRO A 166 37.91 -14.09 -40.08
CA PRO A 166 37.85 -15.54 -40.13
C PRO A 166 38.87 -16.15 -41.10
N VAL A 167 39.58 -17.21 -40.69
CA VAL A 167 40.22 -18.17 -41.62
C VAL A 167 40.25 -19.59 -41.03
N GLN A 168 39.49 -20.46 -41.69
CA GLN A 168 39.65 -21.89 -42.04
C GLN A 168 40.29 -22.95 -41.11
N SER A 169 39.54 -24.06 -41.07
CA SER A 169 39.80 -25.48 -40.75
C SER A 169 41.24 -26.02 -40.76
N GLY A 170 41.55 -26.86 -39.77
CA GLY A 170 42.62 -27.87 -39.87
C GLY A 170 43.10 -28.47 -38.53
N THR A 171 42.71 -29.73 -38.27
CA THR A 171 43.48 -30.83 -37.62
C THR A 171 44.26 -30.63 -36.29
N ALA A 172 43.95 -31.51 -35.32
CA ALA A 172 44.78 -31.93 -34.18
C ALA A 172 46.10 -32.65 -34.64
N PRO A 173 47.07 -33.08 -33.78
CA PRO A 173 47.03 -33.22 -32.31
C PRO A 173 48.36 -32.95 -31.52
N ALA A 174 48.25 -33.16 -30.20
CA ALA A 174 49.24 -33.75 -29.26
C ALA A 174 50.42 -32.91 -28.69
N GLY A 175 50.54 -32.94 -27.35
CA GLY A 175 51.78 -32.61 -26.63
C GLY A 175 51.62 -32.11 -25.19
N LYS A 176 51.41 -33.02 -24.23
CA LYS A 176 51.74 -32.87 -22.79
C LYS A 176 53.26 -33.07 -22.58
N PRO A 177 53.86 -32.93 -21.38
CA PRO A 177 53.61 -32.02 -20.23
C PRO A 177 54.92 -31.45 -19.60
N ALA A 178 54.77 -30.71 -18.49
CA ALA A 178 55.49 -30.90 -17.21
C ALA A 178 56.26 -29.68 -16.62
N THR A 179 55.77 -29.27 -15.43
CA THR A 179 56.48 -28.89 -14.18
C THR A 179 57.54 -27.79 -14.17
N THR A 180 57.35 -26.77 -13.31
CA THR A 180 57.97 -26.73 -11.96
C THR A 180 57.53 -25.48 -11.18
N ALA A 181 57.39 -25.65 -9.87
CA ALA A 181 57.02 -24.62 -8.89
C ALA A 181 58.24 -23.82 -8.40
N ARG A 182 58.06 -22.52 -8.11
CA ARG A 182 58.79 -21.79 -7.05
C ARG A 182 58.19 -20.41 -6.77
N THR A 183 57.64 -20.24 -5.57
CA THR A 183 57.41 -18.95 -4.87
C THR A 183 58.65 -18.61 -4.00
N PRO A 184 58.69 -17.51 -3.23
CA PRO A 184 58.29 -16.12 -3.51
C PRO A 184 59.42 -15.12 -3.14
N ARG A 185 59.45 -13.91 -3.72
CA ARG A 185 60.22 -12.77 -3.15
C ARG A 185 59.51 -11.43 -3.39
N THR A 186 59.33 -10.69 -2.29
CA THR A 186 58.92 -9.28 -2.19
C THR A 186 59.94 -8.34 -2.83
N PRO A 187 59.47 -7.16 -3.31
CA PRO A 187 59.94 -5.92 -2.70
C PRO A 187 58.87 -4.79 -2.61
N ARG A 188 59.06 -3.90 -1.64
CA ARG A 188 58.54 -2.52 -1.53
C ARG A 188 59.76 -1.57 -1.64
N PRO A 189 59.65 -0.23 -1.70
CA PRO A 189 58.52 0.66 -2.03
C PRO A 189 58.88 1.76 -3.07
N SER A 190 57.89 2.42 -3.67
CA SER A 190 58.07 3.79 -4.21
C SER A 190 56.76 4.57 -4.18
N GLU A 191 56.91 5.87 -3.97
CA GLU A 191 55.93 6.81 -3.43
C GLU A 191 54.96 7.42 -4.45
N ARG A 192 53.84 7.89 -3.89
CA ARG A 192 53.01 9.04 -4.27
C ARG A 192 52.55 9.18 -5.73
N SER A 193 51.25 8.99 -5.91
CA SER A 193 50.43 9.92 -6.70
C SER A 193 49.09 10.09 -5.95
N GLN A 194 48.79 11.34 -5.61
CA GLN A 194 47.53 11.74 -4.97
C GLN A 194 46.40 11.65 -6.00
N GLU A 195 45.42 10.78 -5.75
CA GLU A 195 44.13 10.81 -6.43
C GLU A 195 43.09 11.55 -5.57
N PRO A 196 42.21 12.35 -6.20
CA PRO A 196 41.24 13.16 -5.50
C PRO A 196 40.22 12.27 -4.80
N ALA A 197 39.94 12.61 -3.54
CA ALA A 197 39.02 11.93 -2.65
C ALA A 197 37.69 11.63 -3.35
N ARG A 198 37.53 10.37 -3.75
CA ARG A 198 36.20 9.77 -3.88
C ARG A 198 35.57 9.93 -2.51
N ARG A 199 34.64 10.87 -2.38
CA ARG A 199 33.67 10.87 -1.29
C ARG A 199 33.21 9.43 -1.18
N ALA A 200 33.60 8.80 -0.07
CA ALA A 200 33.03 7.54 0.33
C ALA A 200 31.52 7.69 0.11
N PHE A 201 30.96 6.81 -0.71
CA PHE A 201 29.55 6.53 -0.60
C PHE A 201 29.39 6.15 0.88
N GLN A 202 28.92 7.12 1.65
CA GLN A 202 28.45 6.86 2.98
C GLN A 202 27.32 5.87 2.71
N GLU A 203 27.54 4.60 3.06
CA GLU A 203 26.46 3.64 3.09
C GLU A 203 25.33 4.34 3.84
N PRO A 204 24.14 4.48 3.23
CA PRO A 204 23.01 4.96 4.00
C PRO A 204 22.95 4.03 5.20
N SER A 205 23.03 4.59 6.41
CA SER A 205 22.86 3.85 7.66
C SER A 205 21.76 2.84 7.41
N GLY A 206 22.09 1.55 7.40
CA GLY A 206 21.14 0.50 7.08
C GLY A 206 19.90 0.69 7.96
N PRO A 207 18.71 0.22 7.52
CA PRO A 207 17.53 0.29 8.35
C PRO A 207 17.90 -0.29 9.72
N VAL A 208 17.77 0.53 10.76
CA VAL A 208 18.04 0.11 12.14
C VAL A 208 17.23 -1.17 12.34
N ASP A 209 17.87 -2.27 12.75
CA ASP A 209 17.19 -3.54 13.00
C ASP A 209 16.29 -3.42 14.24
N LEU A 210 15.15 -2.74 14.09
CA LEU A 210 14.25 -2.42 15.18
C LEU A 210 13.63 -3.68 15.77
N ILE A 211 13.43 -4.71 14.94
CA ILE A 211 12.84 -5.99 15.34
C ILE A 211 13.85 -6.74 16.18
N GLY A 212 15.07 -6.98 15.66
CA GLY A 212 16.12 -7.65 16.41
C GLY A 212 16.47 -6.92 17.71
N GLN A 213 16.58 -5.59 17.68
CA GLN A 213 16.82 -4.79 18.90
C GLN A 213 15.70 -4.93 19.93
N ALA A 214 14.42 -4.94 19.50
CA ALA A 214 13.31 -5.14 20.41
C ALA A 214 13.35 -6.53 21.05
N VAL A 215 13.65 -7.57 20.26
CA VAL A 215 13.75 -8.95 20.75
C VAL A 215 14.92 -9.11 21.73
N GLN A 216 16.11 -8.62 21.38
CA GLN A 216 17.28 -8.67 22.26
C GLN A 216 17.04 -7.89 23.55
N GLY A 217 16.40 -6.71 23.46
CA GLY A 217 16.04 -5.91 24.62
C GLY A 217 15.06 -6.64 25.55
N ALA A 218 14.01 -7.25 25.00
CA ALA A 218 13.02 -8.01 25.79
C ALA A 218 13.63 -9.25 26.44
N LEU A 219 14.47 -10.00 25.72
CA LEU A 219 15.19 -11.15 26.28
C LEU A 219 16.12 -10.72 27.41
N ALA A 220 16.85 -9.61 27.25
CA ALA A 220 17.71 -9.09 28.30
C ALA A 220 16.93 -8.64 29.55
N GLU A 221 15.82 -7.92 29.36
CA GLU A 221 14.93 -7.45 30.45
C GLU A 221 14.35 -8.62 31.24
N HIS A 222 13.99 -9.71 30.56
CA HIS A 222 13.44 -10.91 31.17
C HIS A 222 14.48 -12.01 31.44
N GLN A 223 15.78 -11.66 31.49
CA GLN A 223 16.88 -12.57 31.85
C GLN A 223 16.94 -13.87 31.02
N GLY A 224 16.53 -13.80 29.76
CA GLY A 224 16.48 -14.94 28.84
C GLY A 224 15.23 -15.80 28.95
N ASP A 225 14.24 -15.44 29.77
CA ASP A 225 12.93 -16.09 29.79
C ASP A 225 12.18 -15.80 28.48
N VAL A 226 12.16 -16.82 27.62
CA VAL A 226 11.58 -16.80 26.27
C VAL A 226 10.08 -16.51 26.31
N ASP A 227 9.35 -17.12 27.24
CA ASP A 227 7.89 -17.00 27.31
C ASP A 227 7.50 -15.61 27.82
N ALA A 228 8.19 -15.12 28.86
CA ALA A 228 7.97 -13.79 29.40
C ALA A 228 8.35 -12.69 28.38
N ALA A 229 9.49 -12.84 27.71
CA ALA A 229 9.93 -11.91 26.66
C ALA A 229 8.93 -11.88 25.49
N THR A 230 8.47 -13.04 25.04
CA THR A 230 7.46 -13.14 23.98
C THR A 230 6.16 -12.45 24.40
N ALA A 231 5.65 -12.73 25.61
CA ALA A 231 4.43 -12.10 26.11
C ALA A 231 4.55 -10.57 26.20
N ALA A 232 5.71 -10.03 26.58
CA ALA A 232 5.99 -8.59 26.60
C ALA A 232 6.00 -7.99 25.19
N LEU A 233 6.69 -8.63 24.25
CA LEU A 233 6.76 -8.22 22.84
C LEU A 233 5.37 -8.24 22.18
N LEU A 234 4.57 -9.27 22.43
CA LEU A 234 3.21 -9.37 21.91
C LEU A 234 2.33 -8.20 22.35
N LYS A 235 2.51 -7.65 23.56
CA LYS A 235 1.79 -6.46 24.04
C LYS A 235 2.24 -5.18 23.30
N ARG A 236 3.51 -5.11 22.91
CA ARG A 236 4.12 -3.96 22.22
C ARG A 236 4.06 -4.03 20.69
N ALA A 237 3.58 -5.14 20.12
CA ALA A 237 3.59 -5.38 18.68
C ALA A 237 2.92 -4.26 17.84
N ILE A 238 1.87 -3.61 18.33
CA ILE A 238 1.21 -2.49 17.62
C ILE A 238 2.09 -1.24 17.59
N PRO A 239 2.50 -0.66 18.75
CA PRO A 239 3.35 0.53 18.73
C PRO A 239 4.70 0.28 18.04
N ASP A 240 5.28 -0.92 18.18
CA ASP A 240 6.52 -1.26 17.48
C ASP A 240 6.31 -1.42 15.96
N ALA A 241 5.15 -1.91 15.51
CA ALA A 241 4.81 -1.93 14.07
C ALA A 241 4.62 -0.52 13.50
N MET A 242 3.98 0.38 14.25
CA MET A 242 3.85 1.79 13.84
C MET A 242 5.19 2.50 13.78
N ARG A 243 6.05 2.29 14.80
CA ARG A 243 7.43 2.80 14.81
C ARG A 243 8.23 2.29 13.61
N LEU A 244 8.12 0.99 13.28
CA LEU A 244 8.78 0.42 12.12
C LEU A 244 8.24 1.01 10.81
N LEU A 245 6.92 1.20 10.69
CA LEU A 245 6.31 1.83 9.53
C LEU A 245 6.82 3.26 9.33
N ASP A 246 6.90 4.07 10.38
CA ASP A 246 7.40 5.43 10.33
C ASP A 246 8.87 5.49 9.88
N GLU A 247 9.72 4.62 10.42
CA GLU A 247 11.11 4.50 9.98
C GLU A 247 11.21 4.09 8.50
N CYS A 248 10.42 3.11 8.05
CA CYS A 248 10.37 2.69 6.65
C CYS A 248 9.90 3.81 5.70
N ARG A 249 9.11 4.75 6.22
CA ARG A 249 8.56 5.88 5.45
C ARG A 249 9.44 7.11 5.44
N LYS A 250 10.53 7.17 6.20
CA LYS A 250 11.50 8.27 6.09
C LYS A 250 12.02 8.38 4.65
N GLY A 251 11.87 9.56 4.05
CA GLY A 251 12.20 9.82 2.65
C GLY A 251 11.24 9.21 1.62
N ALA A 252 10.07 8.71 2.03
CA ALA A 252 9.03 8.28 1.09
C ALA A 252 8.45 9.47 0.31
N ARG A 253 8.07 9.21 -0.94
CA ARG A 253 7.57 10.23 -1.88
C ARG A 253 6.17 10.73 -1.54
N TYR A 254 5.39 9.92 -0.84
CA TYR A 254 3.99 10.18 -0.52
C TYR A 254 3.79 10.32 0.99
N ASP A 255 3.06 11.36 1.38
CA ASP A 255 2.52 11.45 2.73
C ASP A 255 1.22 10.65 2.83
N VAL A 256 0.97 10.05 3.98
CA VAL A 256 -0.23 9.26 4.26
C VAL A 256 -1.15 10.11 5.10
N ILE A 257 -2.36 10.33 4.60
CA ILE A 257 -3.40 10.90 5.45
C ILE A 257 -3.83 9.80 6.41
N ALA A 258 -3.40 9.92 7.67
CA ALA A 258 -3.67 8.94 8.70
C ALA A 258 -5.14 8.93 9.16
N HIS A 259 -5.81 10.08 9.07
CA HIS A 259 -7.21 10.29 9.49
C HIS A 259 -7.99 11.05 8.41
N PRO A 260 -8.26 10.44 7.24
CA PRO A 260 -9.04 11.09 6.20
C PRO A 260 -10.51 11.17 6.63
N TRP A 261 -11.28 12.00 5.94
CA TRP A 261 -12.74 11.88 5.99
C TRP A 261 -13.15 10.52 5.44
N ILE A 262 -14.05 9.84 6.15
CA ILE A 262 -14.50 8.49 5.82
C ILE A 262 -15.97 8.51 5.40
N PRO A 263 -16.31 8.00 4.20
CA PRO A 263 -17.68 7.79 3.74
C PRO A 263 -18.50 6.94 4.71
N ASP A 264 -19.82 7.18 4.78
CA ASP A 264 -20.69 6.48 5.72
C ASP A 264 -20.76 4.96 5.49
N ILE A 265 -20.49 4.49 4.26
CA ILE A 265 -20.40 3.07 3.91
C ILE A 265 -19.23 2.34 4.60
N LEU A 266 -18.21 3.08 5.04
CA LEU A 266 -17.03 2.56 5.74
C LEU A 266 -17.13 2.74 7.25
N ARG A 267 -18.24 3.31 7.74
CA ARG A 267 -18.53 3.45 9.17
C ARG A 267 -19.46 2.33 9.61
N LYS A 268 -19.19 1.76 10.78
CA LYS A 268 -20.13 0.84 11.39
C LYS A 268 -21.41 1.56 11.78
N GLN A 269 -22.54 1.06 11.27
CA GLN A 269 -23.88 1.59 11.58
C GLN A 269 -24.28 1.33 13.04
N SER A 270 -23.70 0.30 13.67
CA SER A 270 -23.79 0.07 15.11
C SER A 270 -22.60 -0.75 15.62
N ALA A 271 -22.34 -0.74 16.93
CA ALA A 271 -21.22 -1.47 17.53
C ALA A 271 -21.25 -3.00 17.27
N LYS A 272 -22.42 -3.56 17.00
CA LYS A 272 -22.63 -4.98 16.64
C LYS A 272 -23.12 -5.17 15.20
N GLY A 273 -23.19 -4.09 14.42
CA GLY A 273 -23.68 -4.12 13.04
C GLY A 273 -22.67 -4.78 12.11
N THR A 274 -23.18 -5.35 11.03
CA THR A 274 -22.34 -5.85 9.93
C THR A 274 -21.72 -4.68 9.16
N ASP A 275 -20.49 -4.86 8.70
CA ASP A 275 -19.87 -3.92 7.77
C ASP A 275 -20.64 -3.94 6.45
N GLN A 276 -20.78 -2.78 5.79
CA GLN A 276 -21.38 -2.71 4.46
C GLN A 276 -20.40 -3.19 3.37
N ILE A 277 -19.10 -3.17 3.66
CA ILE A 277 -18.06 -3.62 2.75
C ILE A 277 -17.98 -5.14 2.79
N TRP A 278 -18.19 -5.74 1.63
CA TRP A 278 -18.06 -7.17 1.42
C TRP A 278 -16.62 -7.53 1.01
N GLU A 279 -15.92 -8.20 1.92
CA GLU A 279 -14.51 -8.57 1.73
C GLU A 279 -14.30 -9.82 0.84
N ALA A 280 -15.38 -10.48 0.41
CA ALA A 280 -15.33 -11.72 -0.39
C ALA A 280 -14.58 -12.88 0.28
N ARG A 281 -14.84 -13.11 1.58
CA ARG A 281 -14.19 -14.17 2.35
C ARG A 281 -14.52 -15.56 1.77
N PRO A 282 -13.51 -16.38 1.40
CA PRO A 282 -13.70 -17.75 0.95
C PRO A 282 -14.29 -18.62 2.05
N LYS A 283 -15.39 -19.28 1.73
CA LYS A 283 -16.01 -20.35 2.50
C LYS A 283 -16.68 -21.28 1.50
N TRP A 284 -15.88 -22.12 0.86
CA TRP A 284 -16.34 -22.97 -0.22
C TRP A 284 -15.80 -24.39 -0.03
N THR A 285 -16.67 -25.36 -0.25
CA THR A 285 -16.34 -26.79 -0.31
C THR A 285 -16.99 -27.34 -1.58
N ARG A 286 -16.23 -28.09 -2.36
CA ARG A 286 -16.71 -28.77 -3.55
C ARG A 286 -17.86 -29.71 -3.16
N LEU A 287 -18.99 -29.58 -3.86
CA LEU A 287 -20.19 -30.37 -3.58
C LEU A 287 -20.03 -31.84 -3.97
N HIS A 288 -19.43 -32.10 -5.12
CA HIS A 288 -19.32 -33.46 -5.68
C HIS A 288 -17.85 -33.80 -5.97
N LEU A 289 -17.39 -34.91 -5.40
CA LEU A 289 -16.14 -35.56 -5.76
C LEU A 289 -16.42 -36.73 -6.70
N PRO A 290 -15.52 -37.06 -7.64
CA PRO A 290 -15.65 -38.30 -8.42
C PRO A 290 -15.77 -39.51 -7.50
N ALA A 291 -16.39 -40.60 -7.95
CA ALA A 291 -16.51 -41.78 -7.11
C ALA A 291 -15.15 -42.39 -6.77
N GLY A 292 -15.07 -43.02 -5.61
CA GLY A 292 -13.88 -43.68 -5.09
C GLY A 292 -13.31 -43.03 -3.84
N ARG A 293 -12.14 -43.53 -3.45
CA ARG A 293 -11.41 -43.09 -2.27
C ARG A 293 -10.35 -42.06 -2.67
N HIS A 294 -10.44 -40.86 -2.12
CA HIS A 294 -9.54 -39.74 -2.40
C HIS A 294 -8.74 -39.36 -1.17
N GLU A 295 -7.43 -39.19 -1.33
CA GLU A 295 -6.58 -38.59 -0.32
C GLU A 295 -6.56 -37.07 -0.52
N VAL A 296 -7.08 -36.34 0.45
CA VAL A 296 -7.13 -34.88 0.45
C VAL A 296 -6.03 -34.33 1.34
N THR A 297 -5.20 -33.45 0.79
CA THR A 297 -4.20 -32.70 1.57
C THR A 297 -4.72 -31.31 1.88
N ALA A 298 -4.77 -30.93 3.16
CA ALA A 298 -5.02 -29.57 3.60
C ALA A 298 -3.69 -28.79 3.64
N LEU A 299 -3.60 -27.72 2.86
CA LEU A 299 -2.44 -26.83 2.78
C LEU A 299 -2.70 -25.54 3.57
N ASP A 300 -1.67 -25.10 4.29
CA ASP A 300 -1.63 -23.82 5.01
C ASP A 300 -0.72 -22.84 4.26
N ILE A 301 -1.28 -21.71 3.82
CA ILE A 301 -0.54 -20.65 3.13
C ILE A 301 0.17 -19.76 4.14
N ASN A 302 1.49 -19.76 4.09
CA ASN A 302 2.30 -19.00 5.04
C ASN A 302 2.12 -17.48 4.89
N GLY A 303 1.88 -16.80 6.01
CA GLY A 303 1.95 -15.32 6.06
C GLY A 303 0.96 -14.62 5.14
N ALA A 304 -0.29 -15.08 5.07
CA ALA A 304 -1.32 -14.53 4.18
C ALA A 304 -1.47 -13.00 4.30
N TYR A 305 -1.59 -12.46 5.53
CA TYR A 305 -1.65 -11.01 5.74
C TYR A 305 -0.35 -10.28 5.42
N LEU A 306 0.80 -10.89 5.70
CA LEU A 306 2.11 -10.32 5.33
C LEU A 306 2.25 -10.20 3.80
N SER A 307 1.79 -11.21 3.05
CA SER A 307 1.73 -11.15 1.58
C SER A 307 0.75 -10.08 1.10
N ALA A 308 -0.40 -9.95 1.77
CA ALA A 308 -1.46 -9.03 1.41
C ALA A 308 -1.12 -7.54 1.63
N LEU A 309 -0.07 -7.22 2.40
CA LEU A 309 0.46 -5.86 2.50
C LEU A 309 0.95 -5.32 1.16
N LYS A 310 1.27 -6.20 0.19
CA LYS A 310 1.49 -5.83 -1.20
C LYS A 310 0.15 -5.69 -1.91
N THR A 311 -0.46 -4.51 -1.81
CA THR A 311 -1.74 -4.18 -2.44
C THR A 311 -1.84 -2.68 -2.71
N HIS A 312 -2.73 -2.29 -3.63
CA HIS A 312 -2.94 -0.89 -3.99
C HIS A 312 -3.72 -0.18 -2.89
N LEU A 313 -3.05 0.72 -2.17
CA LEU A 313 -3.65 1.47 -1.07
C LEU A 313 -3.96 2.92 -1.48
N PRO A 314 -5.15 3.45 -1.16
CA PRO A 314 -5.49 4.85 -1.37
C PRO A 314 -4.60 5.77 -0.54
N LEU A 315 -3.93 6.73 -1.16
CA LEU A 315 -3.03 7.67 -0.50
C LEU A 315 -3.77 8.73 0.34
N GLY A 316 -4.88 9.24 -0.20
CA GLY A 316 -5.58 10.41 0.33
C GLY A 316 -7.02 10.12 0.74
N GLN A 317 -7.81 11.18 0.82
CA GLN A 317 -9.25 11.09 1.03
C GLN A 317 -9.91 10.43 -0.18
N LEU A 318 -10.88 9.55 0.07
CA LEU A 318 -11.65 8.93 -0.99
C LEU A 318 -12.65 9.93 -1.58
N GLU A 319 -12.65 10.05 -2.89
CA GLU A 319 -13.58 10.87 -3.66
C GLU A 319 -14.65 9.97 -4.28
N HIS A 320 -15.89 10.43 -4.22
CA HIS A 320 -17.02 9.75 -4.82
C HIS A 320 -17.07 9.98 -6.34
N SER A 321 -17.36 8.93 -7.09
CA SER A 321 -17.59 9.00 -8.53
C SER A 321 -18.67 8.02 -8.98
N THR A 322 -19.40 8.38 -10.03
CA THR A 322 -20.48 7.59 -10.64
C THR A 322 -20.29 7.51 -12.16
N GLY A 323 -20.62 6.39 -12.79
CA GLY A 323 -20.64 6.28 -14.26
C GLY A 323 -19.28 6.36 -14.96
N LEU A 324 -18.18 6.25 -14.21
CA LEU A 324 -16.82 6.18 -14.75
C LEU A 324 -16.36 4.72 -14.81
N ALA A 325 -15.60 4.37 -15.86
CA ALA A 325 -14.90 3.11 -15.93
C ALA A 325 -13.86 2.98 -14.78
N HIS A 326 -13.48 1.75 -14.46
CA HIS A 326 -12.48 1.47 -13.44
C HIS A 326 -11.10 2.06 -13.81
N ASP A 327 -10.58 2.97 -12.99
CA ASP A 327 -9.24 3.56 -13.13
C ASP A 327 -8.20 2.78 -12.33
N ARG A 328 -7.25 2.15 -13.03
CA ARG A 328 -6.19 1.33 -12.45
C ARG A 328 -5.18 2.12 -11.60
N ARG A 329 -5.14 3.45 -11.72
CA ARG A 329 -4.27 4.34 -10.91
C ARG A 329 -4.92 4.74 -9.59
N ARG A 330 -6.19 4.40 -9.39
CA ARG A 330 -6.95 4.66 -8.17
C ARG A 330 -7.23 3.35 -7.44
N ALA A 331 -7.52 3.46 -6.15
CA ALA A 331 -7.99 2.35 -5.32
C ALA A 331 -9.00 2.86 -4.29
N GLY A 332 -9.86 1.96 -3.84
CA GLY A 332 -10.82 2.22 -2.77
C GLY A 332 -11.88 1.14 -2.71
N VAL A 333 -13.15 1.58 -2.67
CA VAL A 333 -14.32 0.71 -2.62
C VAL A 333 -15.30 1.05 -3.74
N HIS A 334 -16.02 0.03 -4.21
CA HIS A 334 -16.84 0.09 -5.42
C HIS A 334 -18.16 -0.62 -5.19
N LEU A 335 -19.28 0.02 -5.55
CA LEU A 335 -20.57 -0.64 -5.63
C LEU A 335 -20.65 -1.32 -6.98
N ILE A 336 -20.74 -2.65 -6.98
CA ILE A 336 -20.78 -3.44 -8.21
C ILE A 336 -22.00 -4.35 -8.24
N THR A 337 -22.50 -4.67 -9.43
CA THR A 337 -23.23 -5.91 -9.66
C THR A 337 -22.23 -6.95 -10.17
N PRO A 338 -21.98 -8.03 -9.41
CA PRO A 338 -21.08 -9.08 -9.84
C PRO A 338 -21.72 -9.90 -10.96
N PRO A 339 -20.92 -10.46 -11.88
CA PRO A 339 -21.44 -11.37 -12.90
C PRO A 339 -21.93 -12.68 -12.26
N PRO A 340 -22.81 -13.44 -12.94
CA PRO A 340 -23.06 -14.84 -12.58
C PRO A 340 -21.75 -15.64 -12.57
N TRP A 341 -21.67 -16.62 -11.67
CA TRP A 341 -20.51 -17.50 -11.55
C TRP A 341 -20.92 -18.95 -11.79
N GLU A 342 -20.53 -19.50 -12.94
CA GLU A 342 -20.98 -20.82 -13.40
C GLU A 342 -20.02 -21.96 -13.01
N HIS A 343 -18.92 -21.63 -12.33
CA HIS A 343 -17.85 -22.58 -12.02
C HIS A 343 -17.88 -23.10 -10.56
N GLU A 344 -18.98 -22.89 -9.82
CA GLU A 344 -19.09 -23.28 -8.40
C GLU A 344 -18.89 -24.77 -8.13
N ALA A 345 -19.11 -25.62 -9.14
CA ALA A 345 -18.86 -27.05 -9.05
C ALA A 345 -17.37 -27.39 -8.93
N VAL A 346 -16.47 -26.51 -9.40
CA VAL A 346 -15.04 -26.79 -9.51
C VAL A 346 -14.11 -25.76 -8.88
N LEU A 347 -14.58 -24.53 -8.71
CA LEU A 347 -13.82 -23.42 -8.15
C LEU A 347 -14.69 -22.59 -7.20
N PRO A 348 -14.08 -22.01 -6.15
CA PRO A 348 -14.79 -21.08 -5.27
C PRO A 348 -15.26 -19.84 -6.04
N ASN A 349 -16.40 -19.29 -5.65
CA ASN A 349 -16.87 -18.02 -6.18
C ASN A 349 -15.89 -16.88 -5.78
N PRO A 350 -15.40 -16.04 -6.72
CA PRO A 350 -14.45 -14.96 -6.42
C PRO A 350 -15.01 -13.88 -5.48
N ILE A 351 -16.34 -13.78 -5.33
CA ILE A 351 -16.96 -12.92 -4.32
C ILE A 351 -17.23 -13.65 -3.00
N GLY A 352 -16.74 -14.88 -2.79
CA GLY A 352 -17.01 -15.66 -1.59
C GLY A 352 -18.44 -16.19 -1.52
N GLN A 353 -18.86 -16.66 -0.33
CA GLN A 353 -20.19 -17.24 -0.13
C GLN A 353 -21.23 -16.13 0.09
N ARG A 354 -22.16 -15.94 -0.84
CA ARG A 354 -23.22 -14.93 -0.78
C ARG A 354 -24.57 -15.54 -1.11
N ASP A 355 -25.57 -15.23 -0.29
CA ASP A 355 -26.94 -15.76 -0.46
C ASP A 355 -27.83 -14.80 -1.25
N GLU A 356 -27.71 -13.49 -1.01
CA GLU A 356 -28.55 -12.48 -1.67
C GLU A 356 -27.96 -12.08 -3.03
N PRO A 357 -28.76 -11.96 -4.11
CA PRO A 357 -28.29 -11.41 -5.38
C PRO A 357 -28.23 -9.86 -5.35
N GLY A 358 -27.73 -9.25 -6.43
CA GLY A 358 -27.78 -7.79 -6.63
C GLY A 358 -26.51 -7.02 -6.25
N PRO A 359 -26.57 -5.69 -6.18
CA PRO A 359 -25.39 -4.85 -5.94
C PRO A 359 -24.79 -5.01 -4.54
N LEU A 360 -23.46 -4.91 -4.45
CA LEU A 360 -22.73 -4.92 -3.18
C LEU A 360 -21.46 -4.06 -3.24
N TRP A 361 -21.06 -3.52 -2.09
CA TRP A 361 -19.82 -2.79 -1.95
C TRP A 361 -18.65 -3.76 -1.80
N VAL A 362 -17.71 -3.73 -2.74
CA VAL A 362 -16.47 -4.50 -2.68
C VAL A 362 -15.26 -3.58 -2.64
N THR A 363 -14.14 -4.11 -2.21
CA THR A 363 -12.84 -3.41 -2.24
C THR A 363 -12.11 -3.59 -3.57
N GLU A 364 -11.14 -2.71 -3.82
CA GLU A 364 -10.24 -2.74 -4.98
C GLU A 364 -9.69 -4.15 -5.34
N PRO A 365 -9.18 -5.00 -4.42
CA PRO A 365 -8.64 -6.31 -4.79
C PRO A 365 -9.69 -7.26 -5.38
N THR A 366 -10.91 -7.23 -4.88
CA THR A 366 -12.02 -8.06 -5.37
C THR A 366 -12.45 -7.59 -6.76
N LEU A 367 -12.57 -6.28 -6.99
CA LEU A 367 -12.87 -5.74 -8.31
C LEU A 367 -11.78 -6.10 -9.33
N ARG A 368 -10.50 -5.91 -8.96
CA ARG A 368 -9.37 -6.30 -9.81
C ARG A 368 -9.31 -7.80 -10.08
N LEU A 369 -9.70 -8.64 -9.13
CA LEU A 369 -9.83 -10.07 -9.33
C LEU A 369 -10.88 -10.35 -10.38
N LEU A 370 -12.11 -9.87 -10.21
CA LEU A 370 -13.21 -10.07 -11.18
C LEU A 370 -12.84 -9.59 -12.59
N LEU A 371 -12.30 -8.37 -12.72
CA LEU A 371 -11.84 -7.83 -14.01
C LEU A 371 -10.73 -8.66 -14.64
N ARG A 372 -9.86 -9.28 -13.83
CA ARG A 372 -8.83 -10.21 -14.31
C ARG A 372 -9.47 -11.48 -14.85
N LEU A 373 -10.43 -12.06 -14.12
CA LEU A 373 -11.10 -13.31 -14.50
C LEU A 373 -12.00 -13.17 -15.72
N SER A 374 -12.58 -11.97 -15.91
CA SER A 374 -13.33 -11.65 -17.12
C SER A 374 -12.46 -11.30 -18.32
N GLY A 375 -11.16 -11.07 -18.09
CA GLY A 375 -10.22 -10.75 -19.16
C GLY A 375 -9.98 -11.95 -20.09
N PRO A 376 -9.48 -11.70 -21.32
CA PRO A 376 -9.35 -12.71 -22.38
C PRO A 376 -8.39 -13.87 -22.01
N LYS A 377 -7.51 -13.67 -21.02
CA LYS A 377 -6.61 -14.72 -20.53
C LYS A 377 -7.38 -15.86 -19.84
N TYR A 378 -8.44 -15.54 -19.09
CA TYR A 378 -9.16 -16.52 -18.27
C TYR A 378 -10.57 -16.77 -18.79
N GLY A 379 -11.33 -15.70 -19.11
CA GLY A 379 -12.68 -15.82 -19.67
C GLY A 379 -13.65 -16.61 -18.77
N LEU A 380 -13.49 -16.53 -17.44
CA LEU A 380 -14.27 -17.32 -16.47
C LEU A 380 -15.59 -16.67 -16.05
N CYS A 381 -15.79 -15.39 -16.36
CA CYS A 381 -17.04 -14.68 -16.10
C CYS A 381 -17.14 -13.43 -16.96
N GLU A 382 -18.33 -12.83 -17.02
CA GLU A 382 -18.50 -11.50 -17.60
C GLU A 382 -17.82 -10.41 -16.74
N PRO A 383 -17.50 -9.22 -17.29
CA PRO A 383 -17.03 -8.11 -16.49
C PRO A 383 -18.09 -7.63 -15.48
N PRO A 384 -17.71 -7.30 -14.22
CA PRO A 384 -18.65 -6.74 -13.27
C PRO A 384 -19.13 -5.35 -13.69
N LEU A 385 -20.40 -5.04 -13.45
CA LEU A 385 -20.94 -3.69 -13.65
C LEU A 385 -20.61 -2.81 -12.45
N VAL A 386 -19.82 -1.75 -12.66
CA VAL A 386 -19.48 -0.77 -11.63
C VAL A 386 -20.50 0.37 -11.66
N HIS A 387 -21.20 0.59 -10.55
CA HIS A 387 -22.22 1.65 -10.43
C HIS A 387 -21.61 2.96 -9.94
N GLU A 388 -20.87 2.87 -8.84
CA GLU A 388 -20.23 4.01 -8.19
C GLU A 388 -19.00 3.57 -7.39
N SER A 389 -18.16 4.52 -7.01
CA SER A 389 -16.89 4.25 -6.35
C SER A 389 -16.49 5.37 -5.40
N TYR A 390 -15.81 5.01 -4.32
CA TYR A 390 -15.08 5.92 -3.44
C TYR A 390 -13.60 5.58 -3.55
N THR A 391 -12.81 6.40 -4.23
CA THR A 391 -11.41 6.09 -4.52
C THR A 391 -10.51 7.30 -4.37
N SER A 392 -9.21 7.08 -4.14
CA SER A 392 -8.18 8.10 -4.29
C SER A 392 -7.06 7.59 -5.17
N GLY A 393 -6.13 8.46 -5.57
CA GLY A 393 -4.85 8.03 -6.14
C GLY A 393 -4.19 6.99 -5.22
N ALA A 394 -3.62 5.94 -5.82
CA ALA A 394 -3.18 4.77 -5.08
C ALA A 394 -1.81 4.26 -5.53
N THR A 395 -1.17 3.49 -4.66
CA THR A 395 0.10 2.82 -4.99
C THR A 395 0.21 1.48 -4.28
N GLU A 396 0.82 0.49 -4.95
CA GLU A 396 1.17 -0.80 -4.34
C GLU A 396 2.39 -0.72 -3.43
N ASN A 397 3.22 0.31 -3.61
CA ASN A 397 4.52 0.42 -2.94
C ASN A 397 4.46 1.04 -1.54
N LEU A 398 3.25 1.41 -1.07
CA LEU A 398 3.09 2.20 0.14
C LEU A 398 3.63 1.50 1.39
N LEU A 399 3.34 0.21 1.53
CA LEU A 399 3.78 -0.64 2.64
C LEU A 399 4.93 -1.56 2.26
N GLU A 400 5.53 -1.41 1.07
CA GLU A 400 6.46 -2.40 0.53
C GLU A 400 7.75 -2.49 1.37
N LYS A 401 8.33 -1.36 1.78
CA LYS A 401 9.51 -1.35 2.67
C LYS A 401 9.20 -1.99 4.03
N PHE A 402 8.05 -1.67 4.60
CA PHE A 402 7.57 -2.25 5.87
C PHE A 402 7.36 -3.76 5.74
N ARG A 403 6.74 -4.20 4.65
CA ARG A 403 6.52 -5.62 4.32
C ARG A 403 7.84 -6.38 4.16
N ILE A 404 8.81 -5.81 3.45
CA ILE A 404 10.14 -6.40 3.25
C ILE A 404 10.86 -6.56 4.59
N ALA A 405 10.88 -5.52 5.44
CA ALA A 405 11.50 -5.60 6.76
C ALA A 405 10.91 -6.73 7.64
N LEU A 406 9.58 -6.84 7.68
CA LEU A 406 8.90 -7.93 8.39
C LEU A 406 9.18 -9.31 7.78
N LYS A 407 9.20 -9.40 6.44
CA LYS A 407 9.51 -10.64 5.72
C LYS A 407 10.93 -11.10 6.02
N ASP A 408 11.92 -10.21 5.92
CA ASP A 408 13.33 -10.55 6.09
C ASP A 408 13.63 -10.94 7.55
N ALA A 409 13.04 -10.25 8.52
CA ALA A 409 13.11 -10.66 9.93
C ALA A 409 12.48 -12.04 10.16
N ARG A 410 11.32 -12.31 9.55
CA ARG A 410 10.66 -13.62 9.62
C ARG A 410 11.50 -14.72 8.99
N ASP A 411 12.05 -14.50 7.80
CA ASP A 411 12.84 -15.50 7.08
C ASP A 411 14.14 -15.80 7.82
N THR A 412 14.80 -14.77 8.37
CA THR A 412 15.98 -14.92 9.25
C THR A 412 15.63 -15.74 10.49
N ALA A 413 14.50 -15.46 11.13
CA ALA A 413 14.05 -16.20 12.31
C ALA A 413 13.69 -17.66 12.00
N ILE A 414 13.12 -17.96 10.82
CA ILE A 414 12.91 -19.35 10.38
C ILE A 414 14.25 -20.07 10.24
N ALA A 415 15.22 -19.44 9.57
CA ALA A 415 16.53 -20.04 9.34
C ALA A 415 17.31 -20.27 10.66
N ALA A 416 17.15 -19.39 11.63
CA ALA A 416 17.80 -19.48 12.94
C ALA A 416 17.04 -20.34 13.96
N GLY A 417 15.79 -20.74 13.67
CA GLY A 417 14.93 -21.41 14.66
C GLY A 417 14.47 -20.50 15.81
N ASP A 418 14.46 -19.18 15.61
CA ASP A 418 14.10 -18.18 16.62
C ASP A 418 12.58 -18.06 16.74
N THR A 419 12.00 -18.75 17.72
CA THR A 419 10.55 -18.76 17.94
C THR A 419 10.02 -17.41 18.45
N VAL A 420 10.81 -16.67 19.25
CA VAL A 420 10.42 -15.37 19.81
C VAL A 420 10.19 -14.38 18.68
N THR A 421 11.16 -14.24 17.78
CA THR A 421 11.05 -13.32 16.65
C THR A 421 9.91 -13.73 15.72
N LEU A 422 9.68 -15.03 15.50
CA LEU A 422 8.58 -15.49 14.66
C LEU A 422 7.20 -15.11 15.21
N GLU A 423 6.97 -15.32 16.50
CA GLU A 423 5.71 -14.96 17.13
C GLU A 423 5.52 -13.45 17.20
N TYR A 424 6.60 -12.71 17.49
CA TYR A 424 6.57 -11.26 17.55
C TYR A 424 6.25 -10.64 16.18
N VAL A 425 6.97 -11.03 15.12
CA VAL A 425 6.71 -10.54 13.76
C VAL A 425 5.31 -10.92 13.29
N LYS A 426 4.86 -12.15 13.61
CA LYS A 426 3.47 -12.57 13.34
C LYS A 426 2.45 -11.64 13.98
N ALA A 427 2.67 -11.28 15.24
CA ALA A 427 1.80 -10.36 15.95
C ALA A 427 1.87 -8.93 15.39
N MET A 428 3.04 -8.44 14.99
CA MET A 428 3.18 -7.10 14.39
C MET A 428 2.27 -6.92 13.18
N TYR A 429 2.38 -7.77 12.15
CA TYR A 429 1.55 -7.60 10.95
C TYR A 429 0.07 -7.95 11.21
N SER A 430 -0.22 -9.00 11.99
CA SER A 430 -1.61 -9.42 12.21
C SER A 430 -2.39 -8.37 13.00
N LYS A 431 -1.78 -7.84 14.08
CA LYS A 431 -2.40 -6.79 14.89
C LYS A 431 -2.46 -5.47 14.13
N PHE A 432 -1.42 -5.08 13.39
CA PHE A 432 -1.43 -3.89 12.54
C PHE A 432 -2.64 -3.86 11.59
N VAL A 433 -2.86 -4.94 10.82
CA VAL A 433 -4.01 -5.04 9.91
C VAL A 433 -5.34 -5.01 10.66
N SER A 434 -5.44 -5.69 11.82
CA SER A 434 -6.70 -5.70 12.59
C SER A 434 -7.03 -4.39 13.30
N THR A 435 -6.04 -3.51 13.52
CA THR A 435 -6.19 -2.31 14.36
C THR A 435 -6.18 -0.99 13.61
N MET A 436 -5.84 -0.97 12.32
CA MET A 436 -5.92 0.27 11.51
C MET A 436 -7.34 0.70 11.14
N GLY A 437 -8.36 -0.11 11.44
CA GLY A 437 -9.77 0.27 11.30
C GLY A 437 -10.27 1.10 12.49
N GLU A 438 -11.43 0.76 13.03
CA GLU A 438 -12.06 1.51 14.13
C GLU A 438 -11.47 1.24 15.54
N SER A 439 -10.30 0.61 15.62
CA SER A 439 -9.74 0.15 16.90
C SER A 439 -9.15 1.29 17.74
N ASN A 440 -9.49 1.33 19.03
CA ASN A 440 -8.90 2.26 19.99
C ASN A 440 -7.41 1.98 20.30
N TYR A 441 -6.88 0.83 19.86
CA TYR A 441 -5.49 0.42 20.11
C TYR A 441 -4.49 1.12 19.18
N ASN A 442 -4.89 1.49 17.97
CA ASN A 442 -4.04 2.23 17.04
C ASN A 442 -4.64 3.61 16.78
N ARG A 443 -4.19 4.61 17.55
CA ARG A 443 -4.67 5.99 17.41
C ARG A 443 -3.90 6.78 16.34
N GLU A 444 -2.77 6.24 15.91
CA GLU A 444 -1.84 6.87 14.97
C GLU A 444 -2.28 6.69 13.52
N LEU A 445 -3.06 5.64 13.22
CA LEU A 445 -3.54 5.34 11.88
C LEU A 445 -5.00 4.86 11.91
N TYR A 446 -5.90 5.64 11.31
CA TYR A 446 -7.34 5.35 11.22
C TYR A 446 -7.79 5.28 9.75
N ARG A 447 -7.65 4.08 9.16
CA ARG A 447 -7.89 3.75 7.74
C ARG A 447 -8.70 2.45 7.62
N PRO A 448 -10.03 2.48 7.89
CA PRO A 448 -10.89 1.32 7.70
C PRO A 448 -10.91 0.83 6.24
N ASP A 449 -10.72 1.74 5.27
CA ASP A 449 -10.54 1.40 3.87
C ASP A 449 -9.31 0.52 3.64
N TRP A 450 -8.16 0.86 4.22
CA TRP A 450 -6.95 0.03 4.13
C TRP A 450 -7.15 -1.34 4.77
N MET A 451 -7.82 -1.39 5.93
CA MET A 451 -8.12 -2.64 6.62
C MET A 451 -8.89 -3.60 5.70
N HIS A 452 -9.99 -3.13 5.11
CA HIS A 452 -10.80 -3.96 4.20
C HIS A 452 -10.01 -4.34 2.94
N ILE A 453 -9.26 -3.41 2.33
CA ILE A 453 -8.44 -3.70 1.15
C ILE A 453 -7.40 -4.79 1.44
N ILE A 454 -6.65 -4.70 2.55
CA ILE A 454 -5.62 -5.70 2.88
C ILE A 454 -6.26 -7.07 3.18
N ARG A 455 -7.41 -7.11 3.85
CA ARG A 455 -8.13 -8.37 4.11
C ARG A 455 -8.62 -9.01 2.81
N SER A 456 -9.30 -8.26 1.96
CA SER A 456 -9.73 -8.72 0.63
C SER A 456 -8.57 -9.14 -0.25
N GLN A 457 -7.41 -8.50 -0.15
CA GLN A 457 -6.21 -8.93 -0.86
C GLN A 457 -5.75 -10.32 -0.40
N ALA A 458 -5.78 -10.61 0.91
CA ALA A 458 -5.45 -11.95 1.41
C ALA A 458 -6.40 -13.02 0.85
N PHE A 459 -7.70 -12.71 0.79
CA PHE A 459 -8.71 -13.58 0.19
C PHE A 459 -8.50 -13.79 -1.32
N ALA A 460 -8.25 -12.72 -2.07
CA ALA A 460 -7.95 -12.79 -3.50
C ALA A 460 -6.66 -13.59 -3.79
N ASN A 461 -5.65 -13.48 -2.92
CA ASN A 461 -4.41 -14.26 -3.04
C ASN A 461 -4.66 -15.77 -2.85
N LEU A 462 -5.49 -16.16 -1.88
CA LEU A 462 -5.89 -17.56 -1.69
C LEU A 462 -6.67 -18.07 -2.91
N TRP A 463 -7.62 -17.27 -3.40
CA TRP A 463 -8.41 -17.60 -4.59
C TRP A 463 -7.52 -17.84 -5.82
N LEU A 464 -6.53 -16.98 -6.07
CA LEU A 464 -5.58 -17.15 -7.17
C LEU A 464 -4.71 -18.40 -7.02
N LYS A 465 -4.41 -18.83 -5.78
CA LYS A 465 -3.74 -20.11 -5.54
C LYS A 465 -4.66 -21.29 -5.84
N ALA A 466 -5.95 -21.20 -5.51
CA ALA A 466 -6.94 -22.22 -5.90
C ALA A 466 -7.04 -22.34 -7.43
N LEU A 467 -7.10 -21.21 -8.15
CA LEU A 467 -7.07 -21.22 -9.61
C LEU A 467 -5.78 -21.85 -10.15
N LYS A 468 -4.61 -21.47 -9.62
CA LYS A 468 -3.34 -22.09 -10.02
C LYS A 468 -3.34 -23.60 -9.80
N ALA A 469 -3.84 -24.05 -8.64
CA ALA A 469 -3.94 -25.48 -8.34
C ALA A 469 -4.81 -26.20 -9.38
N HIS A 470 -5.97 -25.62 -9.70
CA HIS A 470 -6.89 -26.14 -10.71
C HIS A 470 -6.26 -26.20 -12.12
N ASP A 471 -5.61 -25.11 -12.55
CA ASP A 471 -4.99 -25.02 -13.88
C ASP A 471 -3.83 -26.01 -14.06
N GLU A 472 -3.13 -26.34 -12.97
CA GLU A 472 -2.05 -27.34 -12.94
C GLU A 472 -2.56 -28.79 -12.71
N GLY A 473 -3.89 -28.99 -12.75
CA GLY A 473 -4.52 -30.30 -12.70
C GLY A 473 -4.77 -30.86 -11.29
N LEU A 474 -4.56 -30.07 -10.23
CA LEU A 474 -4.99 -30.45 -8.88
C LEU A 474 -6.49 -30.22 -8.74
N MET A 475 -7.18 -31.14 -8.07
CA MET A 475 -8.58 -30.94 -7.76
C MET A 475 -8.73 -30.13 -6.47
N VAL A 476 -9.22 -28.91 -6.59
CA VAL A 476 -9.52 -28.05 -5.42
C VAL A 476 -10.76 -28.58 -4.71
N VAL A 477 -10.64 -28.95 -3.44
CA VAL A 477 -11.73 -29.52 -2.63
C VAL A 477 -12.35 -28.48 -1.72
N ARG A 478 -11.55 -27.61 -1.12
CA ARG A 478 -12.00 -26.62 -0.15
C ARG A 478 -11.10 -25.39 -0.18
N ALA A 479 -11.67 -24.21 -0.01
CA ALA A 479 -10.92 -22.97 0.20
C ALA A 479 -11.59 -22.18 1.32
N MET A 480 -10.86 -21.90 2.40
CA MET A 480 -11.40 -21.25 3.59
C MET A 480 -10.48 -20.18 4.16
N GLY A 481 -11.10 -19.09 4.62
CA GLY A 481 -10.37 -18.03 5.31
C GLY A 481 -9.32 -17.42 4.40
N THR A 482 -8.14 -17.15 4.96
CA THR A 482 -7.03 -16.49 4.24
C THR A 482 -5.93 -17.45 3.78
N ASP A 483 -5.89 -18.66 4.34
CA ASP A 483 -4.72 -19.52 4.29
C ASP A 483 -5.01 -21.02 4.12
N GLU A 484 -6.26 -21.46 4.14
CA GLU A 484 -6.58 -22.88 4.07
C GLU A 484 -7.06 -23.30 2.67
N LEU A 485 -6.31 -24.20 2.02
CA LEU A 485 -6.60 -24.74 0.69
C LEU A 485 -6.48 -26.26 0.70
N HIS A 486 -7.56 -26.97 0.37
CA HIS A 486 -7.57 -28.43 0.32
C HIS A 486 -7.54 -28.89 -1.12
N VAL A 487 -6.64 -29.82 -1.43
CA VAL A 487 -6.44 -30.32 -2.79
C VAL A 487 -6.29 -31.84 -2.82
N ILE A 488 -6.69 -32.44 -3.93
CA ILE A 488 -6.37 -33.83 -4.29
C ILE A 488 -5.37 -33.80 -5.46
N GLY A 489 -4.34 -34.63 -5.38
CA GLY A 489 -3.26 -34.72 -6.37
C GLY A 489 -1.89 -34.31 -5.83
N ASP A 490 -0.87 -34.36 -6.68
CA ASP A 490 0.52 -34.07 -6.31
C ASP A 490 0.78 -32.55 -6.22
N TRP A 491 0.40 -31.97 -5.08
CA TRP A 491 0.48 -30.53 -4.86
C TRP A 491 1.91 -29.97 -4.85
N ARG A 492 2.91 -30.82 -4.57
CA ARG A 492 4.34 -30.42 -4.48
C ARG A 492 4.90 -30.01 -5.85
N ARG A 493 4.27 -30.45 -6.94
CA ARG A 493 4.59 -29.99 -8.30
C ARG A 493 4.16 -28.55 -8.56
N VAL A 494 3.17 -28.06 -7.82
CA VAL A 494 2.55 -26.74 -8.02
C VAL A 494 3.04 -25.70 -7.02
N PHE A 495 3.27 -26.12 -5.78
CA PHE A 495 3.68 -25.24 -4.69
C PHE A 495 4.95 -25.77 -4.01
N PRO A 496 5.97 -24.92 -3.81
CA PRO A 496 7.13 -25.30 -3.02
C PRO A 496 6.73 -25.51 -1.56
N GLU A 497 7.23 -26.59 -0.96
CA GLU A 497 7.01 -26.92 0.44
C GLU A 497 7.97 -26.16 1.35
N GLY A 498 7.45 -25.58 2.42
CA GLY A 498 8.28 -24.91 3.42
C GLY A 498 7.52 -23.89 4.26
N ARG A 499 8.28 -22.98 4.87
CA ARG A 499 7.76 -21.97 5.82
C ARG A 499 7.90 -20.54 5.30
N GLY A 500 8.63 -20.32 4.21
CA GLY A 500 8.76 -19.03 3.55
C GLY A 500 7.41 -18.51 3.04
N VAL A 501 7.32 -17.19 2.82
CA VAL A 501 6.06 -16.53 2.45
C VAL A 501 5.48 -17.02 1.10
N SER A 502 6.35 -17.47 0.17
CA SER A 502 5.93 -18.06 -1.11
C SER A 502 5.65 -19.57 -1.04
N GLU A 503 6.04 -20.21 0.06
CA GLU A 503 5.95 -21.65 0.28
C GLU A 503 4.65 -22.00 1.01
N VAL A 504 4.27 -23.28 0.95
CA VAL A 504 3.10 -23.82 1.66
C VAL A 504 3.53 -24.98 2.55
N LYS A 505 2.77 -25.26 3.60
CA LYS A 505 3.00 -26.43 4.45
C LYS A 505 1.74 -27.28 4.56
N VAL A 506 1.93 -28.58 4.81
CA VAL A 506 0.82 -29.48 5.11
C VAL A 506 0.27 -29.13 6.49
N LYS A 507 -1.03 -28.92 6.56
CA LYS A 507 -1.77 -28.76 7.82
C LYS A 507 -2.29 -30.10 8.30
N ASP A 508 -2.89 -30.86 7.40
CA ASP A 508 -3.51 -32.15 7.68
C ASP A 508 -3.66 -32.98 6.39
N THR A 509 -3.93 -34.27 6.51
CA THR A 509 -4.25 -35.17 5.40
C THR A 509 -5.36 -36.12 5.83
N TYR A 510 -6.43 -36.18 5.05
CA TYR A 510 -7.59 -37.01 5.36
C TYR A 510 -8.12 -37.72 4.11
N THR A 511 -8.80 -38.84 4.31
CA THR A 511 -9.47 -39.57 3.23
C THR A 511 -10.90 -39.07 3.08
N ALA A 512 -11.33 -38.79 1.85
CA ALA A 512 -12.74 -38.63 1.49
C ALA A 512 -13.17 -39.80 0.59
N THR A 513 -14.27 -40.47 0.91
CA THR A 513 -14.84 -41.54 0.09
C THR A 513 -16.18 -41.10 -0.46
N THR A 514 -16.40 -41.31 -1.75
CA THR A 514 -17.67 -41.04 -2.43
C THR A 514 -18.12 -42.32 -3.11
N ASP A 515 -19.26 -42.86 -2.67
CA ASP A 515 -19.85 -44.05 -3.27
C ASP A 515 -20.54 -43.70 -4.60
N THR A 516 -20.32 -44.54 -5.62
CA THR A 516 -21.16 -44.57 -6.82
C THR A 516 -22.42 -45.34 -6.48
N ASP A 517 -23.50 -44.65 -6.10
CA ASP A 517 -24.84 -45.22 -6.26
C ASP A 517 -25.69 -44.32 -7.14
N THR A 518 -26.01 -44.89 -8.29
CA THR A 518 -27.17 -44.56 -9.13
C THR A 518 -28.46 -44.86 -8.37
N ASP A 519 -29.34 -43.86 -8.24
CA ASP A 519 -30.81 -44.02 -8.26
C ASP A 519 -31.39 -42.63 -8.62
N THR A 520 -32.05 -42.41 -9.75
CA THR A 520 -33.36 -42.93 -10.18
C THR A 520 -34.42 -42.94 -9.07
N ASP A 521 -35.28 -41.93 -9.12
CA ASP A 521 -36.61 -41.77 -8.52
C ASP A 521 -36.80 -41.39 -7.03
N ALA A 522 -37.58 -40.30 -6.90
CA ALA A 522 -38.61 -39.98 -5.90
C ALA A 522 -38.22 -39.49 -4.49
N ASP A 523 -38.47 -38.20 -4.28
CA ASP A 523 -39.24 -37.62 -3.16
C ASP A 523 -39.13 -38.30 -1.79
N THR A 524 -38.32 -37.75 -0.87
CA THR A 524 -38.76 -37.22 0.45
C THR A 524 -37.54 -36.79 1.28
N GLY A 525 -37.63 -35.64 1.93
CA GLY A 525 -36.53 -35.07 2.72
C GLY A 525 -36.30 -35.74 4.07
N ALA A 526 -35.04 -35.73 4.53
CA ALA A 526 -34.64 -35.72 5.95
C ALA A 526 -33.14 -35.42 6.04
N GLY A 527 -32.74 -34.69 7.08
CA GLY A 527 -31.45 -34.03 7.20
C GLY A 527 -30.29 -34.94 7.59
N MET A 528 -29.09 -34.49 7.23
CA MET A 528 -27.81 -35.09 7.55
C MET A 528 -27.39 -34.70 8.98
N VAL A 529 -27.33 -35.69 9.87
CA VAL A 529 -26.82 -35.57 11.25
C VAL A 529 -25.34 -35.90 11.25
N VAL A 530 -24.52 -34.98 11.78
CA VAL A 530 -23.09 -35.17 12.03
C VAL A 530 -22.93 -35.88 13.36
N GLY A 531 -22.35 -37.08 13.35
CA GLY A 531 -21.92 -37.78 14.55
C GLY A 531 -20.53 -37.32 14.97
N GLU A 532 -20.47 -36.58 16.07
CA GLU A 532 -19.27 -36.45 16.90
C GLU A 532 -19.07 -37.76 17.68
N GLU A 533 -17.90 -38.38 17.58
CA GLU A 533 -17.40 -39.28 18.63
C GLU A 533 -15.99 -38.86 19.05
N HIS A 534 -15.93 -38.44 20.32
CA HIS A 534 -14.71 -38.37 21.12
C HIS A 534 -14.25 -39.78 21.48
N GLN A 535 -12.95 -40.03 21.32
CA GLN A 535 -12.16 -40.67 22.37
C GLN A 535 -10.71 -40.21 22.34
#